data_AF-A0AAD5FY44-F1
#
_entry.id   AF-A0AAD5FY44-F1
#
_cell.length_a   1.000
_cell.length_b   1.000
_cell.length_c   1.000
_cell.angle_alpha   90.00
_cell.angle_beta   90.00
_cell.angle_gamma   90.00
#
_symmetry.space_group_name_H-M   'P 1'
#
loop_
_entity.id
_entity.type
_entity.pdbx_description
1 polymer ?
#
loop_
_entity_poly.entity_id
_entity_poly.type
_entity_poly.pdbx_seq_one_letter_code
_entity_poly.pdbx_strand_id
1 'polypeptide(L)'
;MRIEFLSRATTGSTMIELHVWGYEEEISILSPSCIASAWILNLLASSHNIQFKIIPSNNTHLSKLNELPLLIDDGKQYSGFKEIAGYLSSRYQSDYFVSLSGEEKLIDDGLVTVLNSKFNAVNNYNLFSNTKNYENYTRKLFAKLFPFPMMYNQASKFYNEAQSQVRLLGLGESKSSFLNITGNGDETQTEFFSNDSDDVGDTPKAISSLHEKSIVQKSETKRVLRESKSTMKCLLLVEQLFDRLEKLKSEQKQASKFIFGDKPSAGDILFLAYFHCLTHQCLPDKFMRKYLASNSSDRFQSIMARLDAIQSKKLSSDSFRQPVGKEIPNLVNEVGFWTGLVSY
;
A
#
# COMPACT_ATOMS: atom_id res chain seq x y z
N MET A 1 32.19 50.99 -3.62
CA MET A 1 32.23 50.10 -4.80
C MET A 1 31.61 48.77 -4.36
N ARG A 2 30.31 48.59 -4.60
CA ARG A 2 29.53 47.40 -4.21
C ARG A 2 29.85 46.29 -5.21
N ILE A 3 30.37 45.16 -4.72
CA ILE A 3 30.52 43.95 -5.50
C ILE A 3 29.25 43.14 -5.28
N GLU A 4 28.35 43.19 -6.26
CA GLU A 4 27.14 42.38 -6.30
C GLU A 4 27.50 40.92 -6.52
N PHE A 5 27.00 40.06 -5.64
CA PHE A 5 26.99 38.62 -5.81
C PHE A 5 26.19 38.28 -7.07
N LEU A 6 26.88 37.77 -8.09
CA LEU A 6 26.26 37.16 -9.26
C LEU A 6 25.48 35.92 -8.82
N SER A 7 24.18 36.14 -8.59
CA SER A 7 23.12 35.14 -8.70
C SER A 7 23.29 34.37 -10.00
N ARG A 8 23.78 33.13 -9.89
CA ARG A 8 23.80 32.19 -11.01
C ARG A 8 22.42 31.57 -11.12
N ALA A 9 21.51 32.28 -11.77
CA ALA A 9 20.30 31.70 -12.32
C ALA A 9 20.70 30.71 -13.43
N THR A 10 20.80 29.42 -13.09
CA THR A 10 20.78 28.36 -14.09
C THR A 10 19.34 28.06 -14.43
N THR A 11 18.85 28.75 -15.46
CA THR A 11 17.67 28.38 -16.24
C THR A 11 17.94 27.08 -17.00
N GLY A 12 17.58 25.96 -16.37
CA GLY A 12 17.07 24.78 -17.06
C GLY A 12 15.71 24.51 -16.42
N SER A 13 14.64 24.44 -17.21
CA SER A 13 13.34 24.02 -16.68
C SER A 13 13.44 22.54 -16.30
N THR A 14 13.85 22.23 -15.08
CA THR A 14 13.94 20.86 -14.58
C THR A 14 12.53 20.42 -14.21
N MET A 15 11.96 19.59 -15.07
CA MET A 15 10.65 18.99 -14.87
C MET A 15 10.77 17.90 -13.80
N ILE A 16 9.89 17.92 -12.80
CA ILE A 16 9.86 16.89 -11.75
C ILE A 16 9.22 15.62 -12.31
N GLU A 17 9.86 14.48 -12.11
CA GLU A 17 9.36 13.19 -12.57
C GLU A 17 9.02 12.29 -11.37
N LEU A 18 7.79 11.79 -11.31
CA LEU A 18 7.35 10.83 -10.30
C LEU A 18 7.07 9.48 -10.94
N HIS A 19 7.89 8.50 -10.62
CA HIS A 19 7.73 7.11 -11.02
C HIS A 19 6.82 6.38 -10.04
N VAL A 20 5.76 5.76 -10.55
CA VAL A 20 4.72 5.11 -9.74
C VAL A 20 4.32 3.74 -10.28
N TRP A 21 3.61 2.97 -9.45
CA TRP A 21 2.81 1.85 -9.88
C TRP A 21 1.53 2.34 -10.54
N GLY A 22 1.27 1.95 -11.78
CA GLY A 22 0.10 2.42 -12.52
C GLY A 22 0.01 1.86 -13.93
N TYR A 23 -1.05 2.24 -14.62
CA TYR A 23 -1.25 1.89 -16.03
C TYR A 23 -1.97 3.05 -16.71
N GLU A 24 -1.43 3.51 -17.84
CA GLU A 24 -1.93 4.68 -18.57
C GLU A 24 -2.07 5.93 -17.68
N GLU A 25 -3.29 6.42 -17.49
CA GLU A 25 -3.60 7.65 -16.73
C GLU A 25 -4.04 7.34 -15.28
N GLU A 26 -3.88 6.09 -14.83
CA GLU A 26 -4.31 5.65 -13.50
C GLU A 26 -3.15 5.14 -12.65
N ILE A 27 -3.15 5.55 -11.38
CA ILE A 27 -2.23 5.04 -10.37
C ILE A 27 -2.84 3.80 -9.71
N SER A 28 -2.05 2.74 -9.59
CA SER A 28 -2.48 1.46 -9.05
C SER A 28 -2.75 1.53 -7.55
N ILE A 29 -3.83 0.89 -7.11
CA ILE A 29 -4.16 0.74 -5.68
C ILE A 29 -3.19 -0.20 -4.92
N LEU A 30 -2.26 -0.86 -5.63
CA LEU A 30 -1.22 -1.70 -5.01
C LEU A 30 -0.32 -0.90 -4.08
N SER A 31 -0.04 0.37 -4.40
CA SER A 31 0.84 1.22 -3.60
C SER A 31 0.13 2.51 -3.17
N PRO A 32 -0.44 2.52 -1.96
CA PRO A 32 -0.99 3.75 -1.35
C PRO A 32 0.05 4.87 -1.29
N SER A 33 1.33 4.54 -1.11
CA SER A 33 2.45 5.50 -1.11
C SER A 33 2.60 6.21 -2.46
N CYS A 34 2.40 5.53 -3.59
CA CYS A 34 2.39 6.15 -4.92
C CYS A 34 1.25 7.14 -5.08
N ILE A 35 0.04 6.75 -4.66
CA ILE A 35 -1.15 7.60 -4.70
C ILE A 35 -0.95 8.86 -3.84
N ALA A 36 -0.46 8.68 -2.62
CA ALA A 36 -0.20 9.79 -1.70
C ALA A 36 0.84 10.77 -2.26
N SER A 37 1.94 10.26 -2.84
CA SER A 37 2.99 11.09 -3.45
C SER A 37 2.45 11.92 -4.62
N ALA A 38 1.62 11.30 -5.46
CA ALA A 38 0.96 11.99 -6.57
C ALA A 38 -0.01 13.07 -6.10
N TRP A 39 -0.76 12.82 -5.03
CA TRP A 39 -1.63 13.84 -4.44
C TRP A 39 -0.86 15.01 -3.88
N ILE A 40 0.27 14.79 -3.19
CA ILE A 40 1.14 15.87 -2.71
C ILE A 40 1.64 16.71 -3.89
N LEU A 41 2.18 16.08 -4.93
CA LEU A 41 2.69 16.80 -6.10
C LEU A 41 1.60 17.64 -6.76
N ASN A 42 0.41 17.08 -6.94
CA ASN A 42 -0.71 17.79 -7.54
C ASN A 42 -1.18 19.00 -6.70
N LEU A 43 -1.18 18.86 -5.37
CA LEU A 43 -1.47 19.98 -4.46
C LEU A 43 -0.42 21.09 -4.55
N LEU A 44 0.86 20.73 -4.69
CA LEU A 44 1.97 21.68 -4.83
C LEU A 44 1.99 22.36 -6.19
N ALA A 45 1.75 21.60 -7.27
CA ALA A 45 1.72 22.11 -8.63
C ALA A 45 0.61 23.15 -8.83
N SER A 46 -0.56 22.92 -8.22
CA SER A 46 -1.66 23.90 -8.20
C SER A 46 -1.27 25.24 -7.56
N SER A 47 -0.33 25.23 -6.61
CA SER A 47 0.07 26.42 -5.84
C SER A 47 1.24 27.17 -6.47
N HIS A 48 2.18 26.46 -7.08
CA HIS A 48 3.46 27.02 -7.53
C HIS A 48 3.63 26.98 -9.05
N ASN A 49 2.63 26.48 -9.78
CA ASN A 49 2.69 26.26 -11.23
C ASN A 49 3.93 25.43 -11.65
N ILE A 50 4.22 24.38 -10.88
CA ILE A 50 5.36 23.48 -11.12
C ILE A 50 5.00 22.55 -12.27
N GLN A 51 5.91 22.41 -13.23
CA GLN A 51 5.79 21.39 -14.27
C GLN A 51 6.27 20.04 -13.72
N PHE A 52 5.38 19.06 -13.69
CA PHE A 52 5.68 17.71 -13.25
C PHE A 52 5.07 16.68 -14.20
N LYS A 53 5.64 15.47 -14.20
CA LYS A 53 5.10 14.31 -14.89
C LYS A 53 5.03 13.10 -13.98
N ILE A 54 3.94 12.37 -14.07
CA ILE A 54 3.75 11.08 -13.43
C ILE A 54 3.94 9.99 -14.47
N ILE A 55 4.85 9.08 -14.19
CA ILE A 55 5.27 8.02 -15.09
C ILE A 55 4.91 6.68 -14.43
N PRO A 56 3.93 5.94 -14.97
CA PRO A 56 3.59 4.59 -14.53
C PRO A 56 4.66 3.61 -15.03
N SER A 57 5.84 3.70 -14.44
CA SER A 57 7.01 2.91 -14.86
C SER A 57 6.90 1.46 -14.46
N ASN A 58 6.30 1.12 -13.31
CA ASN A 58 6.21 -0.26 -12.81
C ASN A 58 7.56 -1.00 -12.70
N ASN A 59 8.69 -0.28 -12.77
CA ASN A 59 10.04 -0.83 -12.69
C ASN A 59 10.71 -0.35 -11.40
N THR A 60 10.90 -1.27 -10.45
CA THR A 60 11.54 -0.99 -9.17
C THR A 60 13.04 -0.73 -9.30
N HIS A 61 13.70 -1.26 -10.33
CA HIS A 61 15.15 -1.16 -10.51
C HIS A 61 15.64 0.27 -10.81
N LEU A 62 14.72 1.17 -11.15
CA LEU A 62 15.01 2.60 -11.29
C LEU A 62 15.47 3.24 -9.98
N SER A 63 14.99 2.71 -8.86
CA SER A 63 15.31 3.21 -7.52
C SER A 63 16.51 2.45 -6.95
N LYS A 64 17.45 3.17 -6.34
CA LYS A 64 18.58 2.56 -5.61
C LYS A 64 18.11 1.61 -4.50
N LEU A 65 16.92 1.85 -3.95
CA LEU A 65 16.31 1.03 -2.91
C LEU A 65 15.39 -0.07 -3.47
N ASN A 66 15.31 -0.23 -4.79
CA ASN A 66 14.41 -1.16 -5.47
C ASN A 66 12.93 -1.01 -5.04
N GLU A 67 12.48 0.23 -4.83
CA GLU A 67 11.11 0.53 -4.43
C GLU A 67 10.50 1.68 -5.25
N LEU A 68 9.17 1.68 -5.33
CA LEU A 68 8.36 2.79 -5.85
C LEU A 68 7.38 3.21 -4.75
N PRO A 69 7.08 4.52 -4.59
CA PRO A 69 7.35 5.63 -5.51
C PRO A 69 8.81 6.11 -5.53
N LEU A 70 9.22 6.69 -6.66
CA LEU A 70 10.52 7.34 -6.85
C LEU A 70 10.31 8.73 -7.47
N LEU A 71 10.89 9.76 -6.86
CA LEU A 71 10.90 11.11 -7.39
C LEU A 71 12.29 11.44 -7.95
N ILE A 72 12.33 11.98 -9.17
CA ILE A 72 13.54 12.47 -9.80
C ILE A 72 13.39 13.99 -10.01
N ASP A 73 14.32 14.74 -9.43
CA ASP A 73 14.40 16.19 -9.59
C ASP A 73 15.87 16.61 -9.76
N ASP A 74 16.19 17.25 -10.88
CA ASP A 74 17.54 17.71 -11.25
C ASP A 74 18.64 16.64 -11.04
N GLY A 75 18.34 15.40 -11.44
CA GLY A 75 19.25 14.24 -11.32
C GLY A 75 19.35 13.66 -9.91
N LYS A 76 18.68 14.22 -8.91
CA LYS A 76 18.57 13.64 -7.56
C LYS A 76 17.38 12.70 -7.51
N GLN A 77 17.59 11.56 -6.87
CA GLN A 77 16.58 10.52 -6.68
C GLN A 77 16.15 10.49 -5.21
N TYR A 78 14.85 10.47 -4.96
CA TYR A 78 14.23 10.33 -3.64
C TYR A 78 13.27 9.15 -3.65
N SER A 79 13.51 8.16 -2.81
CA SER A 79 12.81 6.88 -2.84
C SER A 79 11.87 6.73 -1.64
N GLY A 80 10.66 6.27 -1.91
CA GLY A 80 9.66 6.07 -0.87
C GLY A 80 8.94 7.35 -0.45
N PHE A 81 7.74 7.19 0.12
CA PHE A 81 6.87 8.32 0.44
C PHE A 81 7.49 9.31 1.43
N LYS A 82 8.22 8.82 2.45
CA LYS A 82 8.78 9.66 3.51
C LYS A 82 9.83 10.64 2.96
N GLU A 83 10.75 10.16 2.14
CA GLU A 83 11.79 11.00 1.55
C GLU A 83 11.20 11.99 0.56
N ILE A 84 10.25 11.53 -0.27
CA ILE A 84 9.55 12.37 -1.25
C ILE A 84 8.78 13.49 -0.55
N ALA A 85 7.97 13.17 0.45
CA ALA A 85 7.22 14.17 1.20
C ALA A 85 8.16 15.15 1.91
N GLY A 86 9.21 14.65 2.57
CA GLY A 86 10.22 15.49 3.23
C GLY A 86 10.94 16.44 2.27
N TYR A 87 11.32 15.96 1.08
CA TYR A 87 11.93 16.77 0.03
C TYR A 87 10.97 17.86 -0.45
N LEU A 88 9.75 17.47 -0.84
CA LEU A 88 8.75 18.37 -1.39
C LEU A 88 8.33 19.46 -0.40
N SER A 89 8.13 19.11 0.88
CA SER A 89 7.82 20.08 1.93
C SER A 89 8.99 21.04 2.22
N SER A 90 10.24 20.57 2.10
CA SER A 90 11.42 21.42 2.32
C SER A 90 11.68 22.35 1.13
N ARG A 91 11.37 21.90 -0.09
CA ARG A 91 11.62 22.63 -1.33
C ARG A 91 10.52 23.63 -1.66
N TYR A 92 9.26 23.26 -1.41
CA TYR A 92 8.08 24.05 -1.76
C TYR A 92 7.24 24.32 -0.50
N GLN A 93 7.28 25.55 -0.02
CA GLN A 93 6.37 25.99 1.05
C GLN A 93 4.99 26.24 0.46
N SER A 94 3.98 25.49 0.87
CA SER A 94 2.63 25.60 0.29
C SER A 94 1.61 26.02 1.31
N ASP A 95 0.71 26.92 0.90
CA ASP A 95 -0.47 27.29 1.69
C ASP A 95 -1.49 26.15 1.81
N TYR A 96 -1.36 25.07 1.05
CA TYR A 96 -2.24 23.89 1.15
C TYR A 96 -1.68 22.78 2.04
N PHE A 97 -0.42 22.88 2.45
CA PHE A 97 0.24 21.91 3.30
C PHE A 97 0.46 22.52 4.68
N VAL A 98 0.26 21.76 5.76
CA VAL A 98 0.49 22.30 7.10
C VAL A 98 1.99 22.47 7.36
N SER A 99 2.38 23.65 7.82
CA SER A 99 3.73 23.89 8.32
C SER A 99 3.82 23.36 9.75
N LEU A 100 4.42 22.18 9.90
CA LEU A 100 4.55 21.52 11.20
C LEU A 100 5.70 22.11 12.01
N SER A 101 5.49 22.30 13.31
CA SER A 101 6.56 22.55 14.28
C SER A 101 7.46 21.31 14.45
N GLY A 102 8.60 21.46 15.14
CA GLY A 102 9.57 20.37 15.32
C GLY A 102 8.97 19.14 16.02
N GLU A 103 8.13 19.34 17.03
CA GLU A 103 7.46 18.25 17.75
C GLU A 103 6.37 17.59 16.89
N GLU A 104 5.54 18.40 16.22
CA GLU A 104 4.49 17.89 15.34
C GLU A 104 5.07 17.10 14.16
N LYS A 105 6.23 17.51 13.63
CA LYS A 105 6.95 16.79 12.59
C LYS A 105 7.38 15.39 13.03
N LEU A 106 7.84 15.25 14.29
CA LEU A 106 8.19 13.93 14.84
C LEU A 106 6.95 13.04 14.98
N ILE A 107 5.81 13.62 15.37
CA ILE A 107 4.54 12.89 15.48
C ILE A 107 4.05 12.46 14.08
N ASP A 108 4.13 13.34 13.08
CA ASP A 108 3.78 13.01 11.69
C ASP A 108 4.68 11.91 11.11
N ASP A 109 5.99 11.97 11.37
CA ASP A 109 6.94 10.92 11.00
C ASP A 109 6.61 9.56 11.66
N GLY A 110 6.23 9.60 12.95
CA GLY A 110 5.76 8.44 13.69
C GLY A 110 4.47 7.88 13.10
N LEU A 111 3.54 8.75 12.73
CA LEU A 111 2.29 8.39 12.06
C LEU A 111 2.56 7.71 10.72
N VAL A 112 3.38 8.31 9.85
CA VAL A 112 3.77 7.72 8.56
C VAL A 112 4.36 6.32 8.73
N THR A 113 5.20 6.13 9.75
CA THR A 113 5.81 4.83 10.07
C THR A 113 4.75 3.81 10.52
N VAL A 114 3.80 4.21 11.36
CA VAL A 114 2.67 3.36 11.80
C VAL A 114 1.75 3.00 10.63
N LEU A 115 1.48 3.93 9.72
CA LEU A 115 0.69 3.70 8.51
C LEU A 115 1.38 2.69 7.59
N ASN A 116 2.66 2.91 7.27
CA ASN A 116 3.45 2.02 6.40
C ASN A 116 3.64 0.62 6.96
N SER A 117 3.57 0.44 8.28
CA SER A 117 3.66 -0.89 8.92
C SER A 117 2.28 -1.55 9.03
N LYS A 118 1.35 -0.92 9.76
CA LYS A 118 0.07 -1.55 10.13
C LYS A 118 -0.98 -1.44 9.04
N PHE A 119 -1.20 -0.23 8.49
CA PHE A 119 -2.18 -0.06 7.42
C PHE A 119 -1.75 -0.74 6.13
N ASN A 120 -0.44 -0.76 5.84
CA ASN A 120 0.06 -1.50 4.69
C ASN A 120 -0.26 -2.99 4.76
N ALA A 121 -0.04 -3.62 5.91
CA ALA A 121 -0.37 -5.03 6.07
C ALA A 121 -1.89 -5.30 6.03
N VAL A 122 -2.72 -4.40 6.54
CA VAL A 122 -4.19 -4.48 6.36
C VAL A 122 -4.57 -4.38 4.87
N ASN A 123 -3.95 -3.44 4.14
CA ASN A 123 -4.15 -3.29 2.70
C ASN A 123 -3.70 -4.56 1.94
N ASN A 124 -2.56 -5.12 2.33
CA ASN A 124 -2.03 -6.36 1.77
C ASN A 124 -2.92 -7.56 2.07
N TYR A 125 -3.54 -7.64 3.26
CA TYR A 125 -4.57 -8.63 3.54
C TYR A 125 -5.75 -8.47 2.57
N ASN A 126 -6.25 -7.24 2.40
CA ASN A 126 -7.40 -6.95 1.55
C ASN A 126 -7.15 -7.29 0.06
N LEU A 127 -5.94 -7.05 -0.44
CA LEU A 127 -5.59 -7.24 -1.85
C LEU A 127 -5.09 -8.65 -2.18
N PHE A 128 -4.32 -9.28 -1.29
CA PHE A 128 -3.62 -10.55 -1.55
C PHE A 128 -4.16 -11.72 -0.74
N SER A 129 -4.49 -11.53 0.53
CA SER A 129 -4.96 -12.65 1.38
C SER A 129 -6.45 -12.94 1.23
N ASN A 130 -7.27 -11.94 0.89
CA ASN A 130 -8.67 -12.18 0.53
C ASN A 130 -8.73 -12.85 -0.86
N THR A 131 -9.06 -14.14 -0.87
CA THR A 131 -9.14 -14.98 -2.06
C THR A 131 -10.00 -14.38 -3.17
N LYS A 132 -11.14 -13.75 -2.82
CA LYS A 132 -12.05 -13.13 -3.79
C LYS A 132 -11.42 -11.92 -4.47
N ASN A 133 -10.74 -11.07 -3.71
CA ASN A 133 -10.07 -9.88 -4.24
C ASN A 133 -8.83 -10.25 -5.05
N TYR A 134 -8.02 -11.19 -4.55
CA TYR A 134 -6.80 -11.59 -5.23
C TYR A 134 -7.07 -12.21 -6.61
N GLU A 135 -7.92 -13.25 -6.70
CA GLU A 135 -8.16 -13.97 -7.95
C GLU A 135 -8.93 -13.13 -8.99
N ASN A 136 -9.91 -12.33 -8.53
CA ASN A 136 -10.78 -11.62 -9.47
C ASN A 136 -10.31 -10.21 -9.83
N TYR A 137 -9.41 -9.61 -9.04
CA TYR A 137 -8.92 -8.24 -9.27
C TYR A 137 -7.39 -8.18 -9.28
N THR A 138 -6.73 -8.43 -8.14
CA THR A 138 -5.29 -8.14 -7.96
C THR A 138 -4.42 -8.91 -8.94
N ARG A 139 -4.67 -10.21 -9.14
CA ARG A 139 -3.93 -11.04 -10.09
C ARG A 139 -4.05 -10.55 -11.53
N LYS A 140 -5.24 -10.07 -11.92
CA LYS A 140 -5.50 -9.52 -13.25
C LYS A 140 -4.87 -8.14 -13.44
N LEU A 141 -4.73 -7.37 -12.35
CA LEU A 141 -4.03 -6.09 -12.35
C LEU A 141 -2.56 -6.27 -12.75
N PHE A 142 -1.87 -7.30 -12.25
CA PHE A 142 -0.49 -7.60 -12.64
C PHE A 142 -0.31 -7.85 -14.14
N ALA A 143 -1.32 -8.40 -14.82
CA ALA A 143 -1.30 -8.59 -16.28
C ALA A 143 -1.31 -7.27 -17.05
N LYS A 144 -1.82 -6.18 -16.44
CA LYS A 144 -1.78 -4.83 -17.02
C LYS A 144 -0.46 -4.11 -16.72
N LEU A 145 0.10 -4.32 -15.52
CA LEU A 145 1.30 -3.62 -15.06
C LEU A 145 2.58 -4.15 -15.70
N PHE A 146 2.63 -5.45 -16.02
CA PHE A 146 3.82 -6.11 -16.53
C PHE A 146 3.58 -6.77 -17.89
N PRO A 147 4.56 -6.72 -18.80
CA PRO A 147 4.48 -7.47 -20.04
C PRO A 147 4.61 -8.98 -19.78
N PHE A 148 4.09 -9.77 -20.71
CA PHE A 148 4.36 -11.20 -20.74
C PHE A 148 5.87 -11.44 -20.98
N PRO A 149 6.54 -12.38 -20.27
CA PRO A 149 6.01 -13.31 -19.26
C PRO A 149 6.17 -12.84 -17.80
N MET A 150 6.66 -11.62 -17.55
CA MET A 150 7.04 -11.15 -16.21
C MET A 150 5.88 -11.09 -15.21
N MET A 151 4.65 -10.93 -15.70
CA MET A 151 3.42 -10.87 -14.90
C MET A 151 3.28 -12.02 -13.87
N TYR A 152 3.74 -13.24 -14.19
CA TYR A 152 3.57 -14.40 -13.30
C TYR A 152 4.56 -14.41 -12.13
N ASN A 153 5.82 -14.08 -12.41
CA ASN A 153 6.87 -14.06 -11.39
C ASN A 153 6.61 -12.92 -10.41
N GLN A 154 6.29 -11.72 -10.93
CA GLN A 154 6.07 -10.56 -10.07
C GLN A 154 4.82 -10.73 -9.21
N ALA A 155 3.69 -11.17 -9.77
CA ALA A 155 2.50 -11.46 -8.97
C ALA A 155 2.80 -12.41 -7.79
N SER A 156 3.60 -13.46 -8.03
CA SER A 156 3.99 -14.42 -7.00
C SER A 156 4.88 -13.82 -5.92
N LYS A 157 5.86 -12.97 -6.29
CA LYS A 157 6.72 -12.26 -5.34
C LYS A 157 5.90 -11.33 -4.43
N PHE A 158 5.06 -10.48 -5.01
CA PHE A 158 4.19 -9.57 -4.26
C PHE A 158 3.24 -10.33 -3.34
N TYR A 159 2.66 -11.43 -3.81
CA TYR A 159 1.79 -12.28 -2.99
C TYR A 159 2.53 -12.86 -1.78
N ASN A 160 3.75 -13.37 -1.96
CA ASN A 160 4.56 -13.93 -0.87
C ASN A 160 4.99 -12.86 0.14
N GLU A 161 5.40 -11.69 -0.34
CA GLU A 161 5.75 -10.56 0.52
C GLU A 161 4.55 -10.09 1.34
N ALA A 162 3.40 -9.87 0.68
CA ALA A 162 2.15 -9.50 1.34
C ALA A 162 1.76 -10.53 2.41
N GLN A 163 1.84 -11.83 2.10
CA GLN A 163 1.57 -12.88 3.08
C GLN A 163 2.52 -12.83 4.28
N SER A 164 3.81 -12.55 4.07
CA SER A 164 4.78 -12.46 5.17
C SER A 164 4.42 -11.32 6.15
N GLN A 165 4.03 -10.15 5.63
CA GLN A 165 3.63 -8.99 6.43
C GLN A 165 2.30 -9.23 7.15
N VAL A 166 1.34 -9.87 6.48
CA VAL A 166 0.04 -10.23 7.06
C VAL A 166 0.19 -11.27 8.17
N ARG A 167 1.11 -12.24 8.02
CA ARG A 167 1.45 -13.22 9.06
C ARG A 167 2.06 -12.57 10.29
N LEU A 168 2.94 -11.57 10.11
CA LEU A 168 3.55 -10.83 11.22
C LEU A 168 2.50 -10.14 12.12
N LEU A 169 1.37 -9.72 11.54
CA LEU A 169 0.24 -9.14 12.27
C LEU A 169 -0.78 -10.18 12.80
N GLY A 170 -0.51 -11.48 12.66
CA GLY A 170 -1.40 -12.54 13.15
C GLY A 170 -2.73 -12.66 12.39
N LEU A 171 -2.81 -12.04 11.22
CA LEU A 171 -3.91 -12.13 10.27
C LEU A 171 -3.74 -13.31 9.31
N GLY A 172 -2.50 -13.73 9.05
CA GLY A 172 -2.19 -14.86 8.19
C GLY A 172 -2.33 -16.20 8.90
N GLU A 173 -2.28 -17.28 8.12
CA GLU A 173 -2.16 -18.62 8.68
C GLU A 173 -0.85 -18.72 9.46
N SER A 174 -0.96 -18.76 10.79
CA SER A 174 0.14 -19.25 11.61
C SER A 174 0.30 -20.71 11.23
N LYS A 175 1.41 -21.05 10.57
CA LYS A 175 1.94 -22.40 10.69
C LYS A 175 2.28 -22.54 12.16
N SER A 176 1.33 -23.05 12.95
CA SER A 176 1.58 -23.47 14.32
C SER A 176 2.51 -24.68 14.28
N SER A 177 3.78 -24.44 13.94
CA SER A 177 4.87 -25.40 13.99
C SER A 177 5.77 -25.14 15.21
N PHE A 178 5.37 -24.24 16.12
CA PHE A 178 6.17 -23.80 17.26
C PHE A 178 5.61 -24.21 18.64
N LEU A 179 4.59 -25.06 18.72
CA LEU A 179 4.08 -25.62 19.98
C LEU A 179 4.13 -27.16 20.00
N ASN A 180 5.26 -27.73 19.60
CA ASN A 180 5.63 -29.11 19.91
C ASN A 180 6.92 -29.13 20.76
N ILE A 181 6.91 -28.40 21.88
CA ILE A 181 7.96 -28.51 22.90
C ILE A 181 7.28 -28.81 24.24
N THR A 182 7.35 -30.10 24.60
CA THR A 182 7.42 -30.72 25.94
C THR A 182 6.34 -30.39 26.97
N GLY A 183 5.55 -31.41 27.33
CA GLY A 183 4.77 -31.44 28.58
C GLY A 183 3.99 -32.75 28.76
N ASN A 184 4.64 -33.76 29.35
CA ASN A 184 3.99 -34.93 29.95
C ASN A 184 2.98 -34.46 31.02
N GLY A 185 1.73 -34.89 30.97
CA GLY A 185 0.77 -34.68 32.05
C GLY A 185 -0.68 -34.91 31.64
N ASP A 186 -1.37 -35.73 32.42
CA ASP A 186 -2.70 -36.31 32.22
C ASP A 186 -3.88 -35.33 32.04
N GLU A 187 -4.89 -35.89 31.39
CA GLU A 187 -6.34 -35.64 31.51
C GLU A 187 -7.02 -34.36 30.96
N THR A 188 -7.89 -34.64 29.98
CA THR A 188 -9.13 -33.95 29.58
C THR A 188 -9.03 -32.60 28.89
N GLN A 189 -9.24 -32.60 27.57
CA GLN A 189 -10.42 -31.96 26.95
C GLN A 189 -10.50 -32.28 25.46
N THR A 190 -11.72 -32.57 25.02
CA THR A 190 -12.15 -32.88 23.66
C THR A 190 -11.92 -31.70 22.72
N GLU A 191 -10.84 -31.69 21.95
CA GLU A 191 -10.81 -30.98 20.67
C GLU A 191 -10.19 -31.87 19.59
N PHE A 192 -11.03 -32.21 18.62
CA PHE A 192 -10.76 -32.99 17.44
C PHE A 192 -9.80 -32.21 16.51
N PHE A 193 -8.52 -32.15 16.87
CA PHE A 193 -7.44 -31.68 16.01
C PHE A 193 -6.87 -32.83 15.19
N SER A 194 -7.61 -33.28 14.17
CA SER A 194 -6.98 -34.02 13.07
C SER A 194 -6.31 -33.04 12.12
N ASN A 195 -4.99 -33.04 12.26
CA ASN A 195 -4.03 -32.36 11.42
C ASN A 195 -3.82 -33.20 10.14
N ASP A 196 -4.83 -33.31 9.27
CA ASP A 196 -4.75 -34.14 8.03
C ASP A 196 -3.86 -33.52 6.92
N SER A 197 -2.87 -32.69 7.28
CA SER A 197 -1.94 -32.11 6.29
C SER A 197 -0.60 -32.83 6.21
N ASP A 198 -0.29 -33.76 7.14
CA ASP A 198 1.03 -34.40 7.22
C ASP A 198 0.97 -35.95 7.24
N ASP A 199 -0.06 -36.56 6.65
CA ASP A 199 -0.09 -38.02 6.38
C ASP A 199 0.09 -38.31 4.89
N VAL A 200 1.17 -37.79 4.29
CA VAL A 200 1.63 -38.15 2.93
C VAL A 200 2.52 -39.40 3.02
N GLY A 201 2.13 -40.35 3.88
CA GLY A 201 3.02 -41.40 4.33
C GLY A 201 2.36 -42.75 4.59
N ASP A 202 1.24 -43.12 3.97
CA ASP A 202 0.99 -44.54 3.65
C ASP A 202 -0.27 -44.81 2.80
N THR A 203 -0.05 -45.53 1.70
CA THR A 203 -1.02 -46.27 0.86
C THR A 203 -2.05 -45.48 0.02
N PRO A 204 -2.15 -45.74 -1.30
CA PRO A 204 -3.23 -45.20 -2.12
C PRO A 204 -4.51 -46.01 -1.86
N LYS A 205 -5.22 -45.74 -0.76
CA LYS A 205 -6.58 -46.24 -0.59
C LYS A 205 -7.46 -45.53 -1.61
N ALA A 206 -8.05 -46.30 -2.53
CA ALA A 206 -9.02 -45.81 -3.50
C ALA A 206 -10.16 -45.11 -2.74
N ILE A 207 -10.08 -43.80 -2.68
CA ILE A 207 -11.05 -42.95 -2.01
C ILE A 207 -12.31 -43.01 -2.86
N SER A 208 -13.45 -43.42 -2.29
CA SER A 208 -14.70 -43.40 -3.06
C SER A 208 -14.98 -41.97 -3.51
N SER A 209 -15.55 -41.79 -4.71
CA SER A 209 -15.89 -40.45 -5.24
C SER A 209 -16.85 -39.68 -4.32
N LEU A 210 -17.61 -40.37 -3.47
CA LEU A 210 -18.43 -39.76 -2.41
C LEU A 210 -17.59 -39.22 -1.26
N HIS A 211 -16.57 -39.97 -0.84
CA HIS A 211 -15.66 -39.54 0.22
C HIS A 211 -14.77 -38.39 -0.25
N GLU A 212 -14.29 -38.41 -1.50
CA GLU A 212 -13.58 -37.29 -2.12
C GLU A 212 -14.43 -36.01 -2.11
N LYS A 213 -15.69 -36.09 -2.57
CA LYS A 213 -16.63 -34.96 -2.51
C LYS A 213 -16.85 -34.46 -1.08
N SER A 214 -16.96 -35.36 -0.11
CA SER A 214 -17.12 -34.99 1.30
C SER A 214 -15.87 -34.28 1.86
N ILE A 215 -14.66 -34.77 1.54
CA ILE A 215 -13.40 -34.13 1.93
C ILE A 215 -13.32 -32.73 1.31
N VAL A 216 -13.63 -32.58 0.02
CA VAL A 216 -13.60 -31.28 -0.66
C VAL A 216 -14.57 -30.31 0.02
N GLN A 217 -15.82 -30.71 0.28
CA GLN A 217 -16.80 -29.87 0.99
C GLN A 217 -16.33 -29.46 2.39
N LYS A 218 -15.76 -30.40 3.15
CA LYS A 218 -15.18 -30.11 4.49
C LYS A 218 -14.00 -29.14 4.39
N SER A 219 -13.16 -29.28 3.37
CA SER A 219 -12.03 -28.36 3.15
C SER A 219 -12.48 -26.95 2.77
N GLU A 220 -13.51 -26.84 1.92
CA GLU A 220 -14.07 -25.55 1.49
C GLU A 220 -14.74 -24.83 2.65
N THR A 221 -15.56 -25.53 3.43
CA THR A 221 -16.19 -24.97 4.64
C THR A 221 -15.15 -24.52 5.66
N LYS A 222 -14.09 -25.31 5.89
CA LYS A 222 -12.96 -24.93 6.75
C LYS A 222 -12.23 -23.69 6.23
N ARG A 223 -12.02 -23.58 4.92
CA ARG A 223 -11.40 -22.40 4.28
C ARG A 223 -12.24 -21.16 4.48
N VAL A 224 -13.54 -21.23 4.22
CA VAL A 224 -14.48 -20.12 4.41
C VAL A 224 -14.53 -19.67 5.88
N LEU A 225 -14.52 -20.61 6.83
CA LEU A 225 -14.49 -20.28 8.25
C LEU A 225 -13.19 -19.57 8.65
N ARG A 226 -12.03 -20.04 8.14
CA ARG A 226 -10.72 -19.41 8.37
C ARG A 226 -10.65 -18.00 7.78
N GLU A 227 -11.13 -17.82 6.56
CA GLU A 227 -11.21 -16.50 5.91
C GLU A 227 -12.14 -15.56 6.70
N SER A 228 -13.25 -16.07 7.23
CA SER A 228 -14.17 -15.30 8.06
C SER A 228 -13.53 -14.85 9.37
N LYS A 229 -12.81 -15.76 10.06
CA LYS A 229 -12.05 -15.43 11.28
C LYS A 229 -10.97 -14.38 11.01
N SER A 230 -10.23 -14.53 9.92
CA SER A 230 -9.15 -13.60 9.54
C SER A 230 -9.71 -12.23 9.15
N THR A 231 -10.85 -12.22 8.47
CA THR A 231 -11.58 -10.99 8.13
C THR A 231 -12.06 -10.27 9.39
N MET A 232 -12.63 -10.98 10.36
CA MET A 232 -13.03 -10.41 11.64
C MET A 232 -11.84 -9.80 12.39
N LYS A 233 -10.70 -10.50 12.47
CA LYS A 233 -9.48 -9.94 13.06
C LYS A 233 -9.02 -8.68 12.33
N CYS A 234 -9.05 -8.69 11.00
CA CYS A 234 -8.67 -7.55 10.18
C CYS A 234 -9.56 -6.33 10.47
N LEU A 235 -10.88 -6.53 10.58
CA LEU A 235 -11.83 -5.48 10.96
C LEU A 235 -11.53 -4.90 12.36
N LEU A 236 -11.28 -5.76 13.35
CA LEU A 236 -10.91 -5.32 14.70
C LEU A 236 -9.61 -4.51 14.71
N LEU A 237 -8.59 -4.93 13.96
CA LEU A 237 -7.34 -4.18 13.84
C LEU A 237 -7.56 -2.81 13.20
N VAL A 238 -8.40 -2.74 12.17
CA VAL A 238 -8.76 -1.48 11.52
C VAL A 238 -9.46 -0.55 12.50
N GLU A 239 -10.44 -1.04 13.27
CA GLU A 239 -11.14 -0.26 14.28
C GLU A 239 -10.16 0.28 15.34
N GLN A 240 -9.27 -0.57 15.85
CA GLN A 240 -8.21 -0.16 16.79
C GLN A 240 -7.27 0.91 16.20
N LEU A 241 -6.98 0.85 14.91
CA LEU A 241 -6.16 1.85 14.24
C LEU A 241 -6.90 3.19 14.10
N PHE A 242 -8.18 3.17 13.72
CA PHE A 242 -9.00 4.38 13.70
C PHE A 242 -9.12 5.02 15.07
N ASP A 243 -9.38 4.23 16.12
CA ASP A 243 -9.47 4.75 17.48
C ASP A 243 -8.16 5.36 17.97
N ARG A 244 -7.01 4.81 17.55
CA ARG A 244 -5.69 5.42 17.82
C ARG A 244 -5.52 6.75 17.10
N LEU A 245 -5.95 6.86 15.85
CA LEU A 245 -5.89 8.11 15.10
C LEU A 245 -6.79 9.19 15.71
N GLU A 246 -7.96 8.81 16.23
CA GLU A 246 -8.86 9.72 16.93
C GLU A 246 -8.28 10.19 18.27
N LYS A 247 -7.62 9.29 19.01
CA LYS A 247 -6.88 9.67 20.22
C LYS A 247 -5.75 10.65 19.91
N LEU A 248 -4.97 10.39 18.86
CA LEU A 248 -3.94 11.33 18.42
C LEU A 248 -4.54 12.70 18.06
N LYS A 249 -5.68 12.71 17.36
CA LYS A 249 -6.38 13.95 17.03
C LYS A 249 -6.87 14.71 18.27
N SER A 250 -7.41 14.01 19.28
CA SER A 250 -7.90 14.65 20.50
C SER A 250 -6.77 15.18 21.39
N GLU A 251 -5.61 14.50 21.41
CA GLU A 251 -4.40 14.92 22.13
C GLU A 251 -3.80 16.22 21.59
N GLN A 252 -3.93 16.48 20.28
CA GLN A 252 -3.48 17.73 19.65
C GLN A 252 -4.37 18.95 19.97
N LYS A 253 -5.48 18.77 20.71
CA LYS A 253 -6.35 19.84 21.26
C LYS A 253 -6.86 20.88 20.25
N GLN A 254 -6.91 20.56 18.96
CA GLN A 254 -7.50 21.40 17.92
C GLN A 254 -8.74 20.73 17.34
N ALA A 255 -9.88 21.43 17.39
CA ALA A 255 -11.12 21.00 16.74
C ALA A 255 -11.04 21.27 15.23
N SER A 256 -10.14 20.57 14.56
CA SER A 256 -9.79 20.83 13.16
C SER A 256 -10.13 19.65 12.25
N LYS A 257 -10.10 19.88 10.93
CA LYS A 257 -10.47 18.85 9.95
C LYS A 257 -9.46 17.69 9.88
N PHE A 258 -8.17 17.97 10.02
CA PHE A 258 -7.05 17.03 9.97
C PHE A 258 -6.39 16.86 11.34
N ILE A 259 -5.29 16.11 11.45
CA ILE A 259 -4.66 15.84 12.75
C ILE A 259 -3.99 17.09 13.34
N PHE A 260 -3.33 17.89 12.50
CA PHE A 260 -2.54 19.05 12.92
C PHE A 260 -3.17 20.40 12.52
N GLY A 261 -4.46 20.43 12.20
CA GLY A 261 -5.15 21.67 11.79
C GLY A 261 -6.13 21.49 10.63
N ASP A 262 -6.46 22.59 9.97
CA ASP A 262 -7.42 22.59 8.84
C ASP A 262 -6.79 22.19 7.51
N LYS A 263 -5.46 22.11 7.46
CA LYS A 263 -4.67 21.68 6.30
C LYS A 263 -4.13 20.26 6.52
N PRO A 264 -4.02 19.44 5.46
CA PRO A 264 -3.50 18.10 5.57
C PRO A 264 -1.97 18.07 5.79
N SER A 265 -1.51 17.15 6.64
CA SER A 265 -0.10 16.74 6.78
C SER A 265 0.27 15.61 5.82
N ALA A 266 1.56 15.24 5.74
CA ALA A 266 1.97 14.09 4.93
C ALA A 266 1.35 12.79 5.45
N GLY A 267 1.32 12.58 6.77
CA GLY A 267 0.66 11.44 7.38
C GLY A 267 -0.85 11.40 7.09
N ASP A 268 -1.55 12.54 7.13
CA ASP A 268 -2.96 12.61 6.77
C ASP A 268 -3.21 12.20 5.30
N ILE A 269 -2.39 12.68 4.37
CA ILE A 269 -2.51 12.35 2.94
C ILE A 269 -2.25 10.86 2.72
N LEU A 270 -1.22 10.30 3.37
CA LEU A 270 -0.92 8.89 3.29
C LEU A 270 -2.05 8.03 3.87
N PHE A 271 -2.61 8.42 5.01
CA PHE A 271 -3.76 7.76 5.61
C PHE A 271 -4.96 7.76 4.68
N LEU A 272 -5.26 8.89 4.04
CA LEU A 272 -6.35 8.98 3.07
C LEU A 272 -6.08 8.12 1.83
N ALA A 273 -4.83 7.98 1.41
CA ALA A 273 -4.46 7.08 0.32
C ALA A 273 -4.68 5.60 0.69
N TYR A 274 -4.32 5.20 1.91
CA TYR A 274 -4.65 3.87 2.43
C TYR A 274 -6.16 3.65 2.50
N PHE A 275 -6.90 4.62 3.02
CA PHE A 275 -8.36 4.55 3.10
C PHE A 275 -9.01 4.40 1.73
N HIS A 276 -8.53 5.15 0.73
CA HIS A 276 -8.98 5.04 -0.65
C HIS A 276 -8.75 3.63 -1.23
N CYS A 277 -7.59 3.03 -0.97
CA CYS A 277 -7.29 1.67 -1.44
C CYS A 277 -8.17 0.61 -0.74
N LEU A 278 -8.38 0.75 0.57
CA LEU A 278 -9.23 -0.17 1.36
C LEU A 278 -10.70 -0.12 0.96
N THR A 279 -11.18 1.04 0.51
CA THR A 279 -12.60 1.28 0.16
C THR A 279 -12.86 1.32 -1.35
N HIS A 280 -11.87 0.92 -2.14
CA HIS A 280 -11.90 1.02 -3.59
C HIS A 280 -13.10 0.29 -4.20
N GLN A 281 -13.79 0.97 -5.13
CA GLN A 281 -15.09 0.51 -5.62
C GLN A 281 -15.02 -0.70 -6.55
N CYS A 282 -13.87 -0.92 -7.19
CA CYS A 282 -13.67 -2.00 -8.14
C CYS A 282 -13.30 -3.34 -7.48
N LEU A 283 -13.12 -3.35 -6.15
CA LEU A 283 -12.84 -4.59 -5.42
C LEU A 283 -14.06 -5.52 -5.40
N PRO A 284 -13.91 -6.82 -5.72
CA PRO A 284 -14.97 -7.81 -5.70
C PRO A 284 -15.63 -7.97 -4.32
N ASP A 285 -14.81 -8.10 -3.28
CA ASP A 285 -15.25 -8.17 -1.90
C ASP A 285 -15.03 -6.83 -1.21
N LYS A 286 -16.15 -6.19 -0.86
CA LYS A 286 -16.22 -4.84 -0.30
C LYS A 286 -16.47 -4.86 1.21
N PHE A 287 -16.05 -5.92 1.91
CA PHE A 287 -16.33 -6.09 3.33
C PHE A 287 -15.90 -4.88 4.18
N MET A 288 -14.72 -4.30 3.91
CA MET A 288 -14.22 -3.09 4.60
C MET A 288 -15.16 -1.91 4.44
N ARG A 289 -15.55 -1.59 3.20
CA ARG A 289 -16.45 -0.47 2.92
C ARG A 289 -17.82 -0.69 3.56
N LYS A 290 -18.36 -1.91 3.48
CA LYS A 290 -19.65 -2.25 4.09
C LYS A 290 -19.60 -2.08 5.61
N TYR A 291 -18.56 -2.61 6.25
CA TYR A 291 -18.39 -2.53 7.69
C TYR A 291 -18.21 -1.08 8.18
N LEU A 292 -17.35 -0.30 7.52
CA LEU A 292 -17.12 1.11 7.90
C LEU A 292 -18.38 1.97 7.69
N ALA A 293 -19.14 1.70 6.63
CA ALA A 293 -20.40 2.39 6.38
C ALA A 293 -21.48 2.02 7.41
N SER A 294 -21.53 0.77 7.90
CA SER A 294 -22.54 0.33 8.86
C SER A 294 -22.20 0.69 10.30
N ASN A 295 -20.95 0.51 10.75
CA ASN A 295 -20.56 0.67 12.15
C ASN A 295 -20.19 2.12 12.49
N SER A 296 -19.78 2.93 11.52
CA SER A 296 -19.23 4.26 11.77
C SER A 296 -19.54 5.21 10.62
N SER A 297 -20.82 5.31 10.27
CA SER A 297 -21.30 6.13 9.15
C SER A 297 -20.77 7.56 9.20
N ASP A 298 -20.83 8.23 10.36
CA ASP A 298 -20.41 9.64 10.47
C ASP A 298 -18.89 9.81 10.25
N ARG A 299 -18.08 8.92 10.85
CA ARG A 299 -16.62 8.89 10.66
C ARG A 299 -16.28 8.61 9.20
N PHE A 300 -16.93 7.63 8.61
CA PHE A 300 -16.76 7.23 7.23
C PHE A 300 -17.08 8.39 6.28
N GLN A 301 -18.21 9.08 6.48
CA GLN A 301 -18.60 10.26 5.69
C GLN A 301 -17.61 11.41 5.84
N SER A 302 -17.12 11.67 7.06
CA SER A 302 -16.10 12.70 7.31
C SER A 302 -14.77 12.41 6.59
N ILE A 303 -14.32 11.15 6.59
CA ILE A 303 -13.11 10.73 5.86
C ILE A 303 -13.34 10.82 4.34
N MET A 304 -14.50 10.36 3.85
CA MET A 304 -14.86 10.48 2.44
C MET A 304 -14.88 11.94 1.98
N ALA A 305 -15.47 12.84 2.74
CA ALA A 305 -15.48 14.28 2.42
C ALA A 305 -14.06 14.89 2.40
N ARG A 306 -13.13 14.40 3.23
CA ARG A 306 -11.71 14.78 3.19
C ARG A 306 -11.02 14.25 1.94
N LEU A 307 -11.29 13.00 1.59
CA LEU A 307 -10.77 12.36 0.39
C LEU A 307 -11.25 13.09 -0.87
N ASP A 308 -12.54 13.37 -0.96
CA ASP A 308 -13.14 14.11 -2.08
C ASP A 308 -12.54 15.51 -2.21
N ALA A 309 -12.26 16.19 -1.08
CA ALA A 309 -11.59 17.49 -1.11
C ALA A 309 -10.19 17.43 -1.75
N ILE A 310 -9.43 16.36 -1.51
CA ILE A 310 -8.11 16.17 -2.12
C ILE A 310 -8.23 15.73 -3.58
N GLN A 311 -9.16 14.83 -3.89
CA GLN A 311 -9.37 14.30 -5.24
C GLN A 311 -10.07 15.27 -6.19
N SER A 312 -10.85 16.24 -5.68
CA SER A 312 -11.57 17.23 -6.48
C SER A 312 -10.64 18.04 -7.37
N LYS A 313 -9.39 18.25 -6.94
CA LYS A 313 -8.29 18.72 -7.77
C LYS A 313 -7.77 17.54 -8.59
N LYS A 314 -8.56 17.02 -9.53
CA LYS A 314 -8.14 15.86 -10.33
C LYS A 314 -6.81 16.14 -11.02
N LEU A 315 -5.94 15.14 -11.03
CA LEU A 315 -4.76 15.15 -11.89
C LEU A 315 -5.22 15.31 -13.34
N SER A 316 -4.66 16.26 -14.06
CA SER A 316 -4.89 16.37 -15.49
C SER A 316 -4.28 15.15 -16.19
N SER A 317 -4.96 14.64 -17.23
CA SER A 317 -4.40 13.62 -18.13
C SER A 317 -3.03 14.04 -18.67
N ASP A 318 -2.85 15.34 -18.91
CA ASP A 318 -1.59 15.94 -19.34
C ASP A 318 -0.45 15.79 -18.33
N SER A 319 -0.73 15.47 -17.06
CA SER A 319 0.29 15.20 -16.05
C SER A 319 0.93 13.83 -16.24
N PHE A 320 0.32 12.91 -17.01
CA PHE A 320 0.84 11.57 -17.23
C PHE A 320 1.75 11.51 -18.46
N ARG A 321 2.80 10.67 -18.38
CA ARG A 321 3.67 10.33 -19.50
C ARG A 321 3.91 8.82 -19.51
N GLN A 322 3.79 8.19 -20.67
CA GLN A 322 4.09 6.77 -20.82
C GLN A 322 5.58 6.49 -20.56
N PRO A 323 5.93 5.35 -19.93
CA PRO A 323 7.32 5.00 -19.66
C PRO A 323 8.07 4.64 -20.94
N VAL A 324 9.37 4.97 -21.00
CA VAL A 324 10.21 4.73 -22.18
C VAL A 324 11.51 4.00 -21.82
N GLY A 325 11.95 3.10 -22.71
CA GLY A 325 13.28 2.50 -22.66
C GLY A 325 13.54 1.73 -21.37
N LYS A 326 14.43 2.25 -20.52
CA LYS A 326 14.83 1.61 -19.26
C LYS A 326 13.76 1.68 -18.16
N GLU A 327 12.77 2.56 -18.31
CA GLU A 327 11.67 2.70 -17.35
C GLU A 327 10.68 1.54 -17.41
N ILE A 328 10.66 0.81 -18.53
CA ILE A 328 9.72 -0.29 -18.77
C ILE A 328 10.26 -1.57 -18.09
N PRO A 329 9.44 -2.32 -17.34
CA PRO A 329 9.85 -3.58 -16.73
C PRO A 329 9.78 -4.66 -17.80
N ASN A 330 10.82 -4.77 -18.61
CA ASN A 330 10.95 -5.80 -19.64
C ASN A 330 12.12 -6.74 -19.32
N LEU A 331 12.10 -7.93 -19.95
CA LEU A 331 13.11 -8.96 -19.70
C LEU A 331 14.53 -8.48 -20.00
N VAL A 332 14.70 -7.60 -21.01
CA VAL A 332 16.01 -7.06 -21.40
C VAL A 332 16.57 -6.16 -20.30
N ASN A 333 15.74 -5.30 -19.72
CA ASN A 333 16.11 -4.38 -18.65
C ASN A 333 16.37 -5.14 -17.35
N GLU A 334 15.58 -6.18 -17.06
CA GLU A 334 15.83 -7.10 -15.94
C GLU A 334 17.18 -7.78 -16.11
N VAL A 335 17.41 -8.51 -17.21
CA VAL A 335 18.69 -9.20 -17.46
C VAL A 335 19.85 -8.21 -17.50
N GLY A 336 19.66 -7.04 -18.10
CA GLY A 336 20.64 -5.95 -18.13
C GLY A 336 21.00 -5.44 -16.74
N PHE A 337 20.02 -5.33 -15.84
CA PHE A 337 20.25 -4.99 -14.43
C PHE A 337 21.03 -6.09 -13.71
N TRP A 338 20.62 -7.35 -13.83
CA TRP A 338 21.30 -8.51 -13.21
C TRP A 338 22.74 -8.71 -13.69
N THR A 339 23.01 -8.40 -14.95
CA THR A 339 24.35 -8.50 -15.56
C THR A 339 25.20 -7.26 -15.36
N GLY A 340 24.66 -6.20 -14.74
CA GLY A 340 25.35 -4.92 -14.55
C GLY A 340 25.53 -4.09 -15.81
N LEU A 341 24.94 -4.49 -16.94
CA LEU A 341 24.94 -3.74 -18.21
C LEU A 341 24.09 -2.47 -18.14
N VAL A 342 23.08 -2.46 -17.26
CA VAL A 342 22.20 -1.32 -17.01
C VAL A 342 22.31 -0.93 -15.55
N SER A 343 23.02 0.18 -15.28
CA SER A 343 22.95 0.88 -14.01
C SER A 343 21.98 2.06 -14.11
N TYR A 344 21.25 2.30 -13.02
CA TYR A 344 20.24 3.35 -12.89
C TYR A 344 20.71 4.47 -11.96
#